data_AF-A0A956W8J8-F1
#
_entry.id   AF-A0A956W8J8-F1
#
_cell.length_a   1.000
_cell.length_b   1.000
_cell.length_c   1.000
_cell.angle_alpha   90.00
_cell.angle_beta   90.00
_cell.angle_gamma   90.00
#
_symmetry.space_group_name_H-M   'P 1'
#
loop_
_entity.id
_entity.type
_entity.pdbx_description
1 polymer ?
#
loop_
_entity_poly.entity_id
_entity_poly.type
_entity_poly.pdbx_seq_one_letter_code
_entity_poly.pdbx_strand_id
1 'polypeptide(L)'
;MVSSGPRSFGSFVGGNRDRFEDQRRRPQTGLPPHDVSAEEAVIAALLLDDDAYARVLPIVKPEDFFREQNGWIYEACLSVAERGEEVTIPTVAHELDRAGHLDEAGGEPYLVEVAGKYFTAVGVETHARIVARDALYRRLIQAAGQIASIAYEGGPDVKSVLSQAEGLLLGLRTAEAAGDFKVLRDLLDEFLEAPDEDEDGEL
;
A
#
# COMPACT_ATOMS: atom_id res chain seq x y z
N MET A 1 -63.95 50.59 -28.19
CA MET A 1 -64.07 50.83 -26.74
C MET A 1 -62.85 50.25 -26.06
N VAL A 2 -62.16 51.07 -25.28
CA VAL A 2 -60.91 50.78 -24.56
C VAL A 2 -61.21 49.96 -23.30
N SER A 3 -60.35 49.02 -22.94
CA SER A 3 -60.00 48.80 -21.52
C SER A 3 -58.65 48.10 -21.39
N SER A 4 -57.91 48.52 -20.37
CA SER A 4 -56.47 48.33 -20.15
C SER A 4 -56.21 47.63 -18.82
N GLY A 5 -55.35 46.59 -18.85
CA GLY A 5 -54.35 46.25 -17.80
C GLY A 5 -54.62 45.02 -16.91
N PRO A 6 -53.59 44.44 -16.24
CA PRO A 6 -52.15 44.78 -16.25
C PRO A 6 -51.20 43.61 -16.63
N ARG A 7 -49.89 43.92 -16.63
CA ARG A 7 -48.73 43.09 -17.05
C ARG A 7 -48.10 42.27 -15.89
N SER A 8 -47.45 41.17 -16.28
CA SER A 8 -46.23 40.54 -15.71
C SER A 8 -46.33 39.66 -14.44
N PHE A 9 -45.94 38.38 -14.51
CA PHE A 9 -44.62 37.84 -14.08
C PHE A 9 -44.65 36.29 -14.11
N GLY A 10 -43.53 35.65 -14.49
CA GLY A 10 -43.26 34.25 -14.11
C GLY A 10 -43.06 33.26 -15.26
N SER A 11 -41.96 33.42 -15.98
CA SER A 11 -41.37 32.45 -16.89
C SER A 11 -40.82 31.21 -16.17
N PHE A 12 -40.97 30.06 -16.83
CA PHE A 12 -40.05 28.92 -16.83
C PHE A 12 -39.88 28.14 -15.50
N VAL A 13 -40.79 27.19 -15.31
CA VAL A 13 -40.48 25.97 -14.54
C VAL A 13 -39.64 25.07 -15.45
N GLY A 14 -38.47 24.66 -14.98
CA GLY A 14 -37.74 23.52 -15.53
C GLY A 14 -36.35 23.88 -16.06
N GLY A 15 -35.31 23.49 -15.30
CA GLY A 15 -33.95 23.48 -15.82
C GLY A 15 -32.90 23.78 -14.77
N ASN A 16 -32.68 22.85 -13.83
CA ASN A 16 -31.35 22.58 -13.23
C ASN A 16 -31.41 21.46 -12.17
N ARG A 17 -32.08 20.34 -12.44
CA ARG A 17 -31.91 19.12 -11.62
C ARG A 17 -31.06 18.05 -12.31
N ASP A 18 -30.89 18.15 -13.62
CA ASP A 18 -30.26 17.07 -14.41
C ASP A 18 -28.73 17.21 -14.56
N ARG A 19 -28.10 18.27 -14.04
CA ARG A 19 -26.62 18.42 -14.11
C ARG A 19 -25.86 17.71 -13.00
N PHE A 20 -26.54 17.26 -11.94
CA PHE A 20 -25.92 16.53 -10.83
C PHE A 20 -26.09 15.01 -10.95
N GLU A 21 -26.80 14.51 -11.97
CA GLU A 21 -27.12 13.09 -12.13
C GLU A 21 -26.27 12.35 -13.17
N ASP A 22 -25.36 13.03 -13.89
CA ASP A 22 -24.57 12.42 -14.98
C ASP A 22 -23.08 12.19 -14.68
N GLN A 23 -22.65 12.31 -13.42
CA GLN A 23 -21.46 11.57 -12.96
C GLN A 23 -21.88 10.15 -12.55
N ARG A 24 -22.53 9.44 -13.47
CA ARG A 24 -22.81 8.01 -13.32
C ARG A 24 -21.48 7.32 -13.12
N ARG A 25 -21.30 6.80 -11.91
CA ARG A 25 -20.26 5.87 -11.46
C ARG A 25 -19.61 5.18 -12.67
N ARG A 26 -18.46 5.69 -13.13
CA ARG A 26 -17.55 4.80 -13.82
C ARG A 26 -17.24 3.73 -12.78
N PRO A 27 -17.48 2.42 -13.04
CA PRO A 27 -16.80 1.42 -12.24
C PRO A 27 -15.32 1.84 -12.26
N GLN A 28 -14.65 1.80 -11.11
CA GLN A 28 -13.20 1.90 -11.11
C GLN A 28 -12.71 0.62 -11.80
N THR A 29 -12.69 0.61 -13.14
CA THR A 29 -12.47 -0.59 -13.97
C THR A 29 -10.99 -0.94 -14.08
N GLY A 30 -10.15 -0.35 -13.24
CA GLY A 30 -8.73 -0.68 -13.12
C GLY A 30 -8.52 -1.72 -12.05
N LEU A 31 -7.48 -2.53 -12.22
CA LEU A 31 -6.91 -3.28 -11.10
C LEU A 31 -6.56 -2.30 -9.96
N PRO A 32 -6.66 -2.72 -8.69
CA PRO A 32 -6.20 -1.91 -7.56
C PRO A 32 -4.74 -1.48 -7.76
N PRO A 33 -4.28 -0.37 -7.17
CA PRO A 33 -2.87 0.04 -7.27
C PRO A 33 -1.91 -1.10 -6.85
N HIS A 34 -0.95 -1.38 -7.72
CA HIS A 34 0.03 -2.46 -7.55
C HIS A 34 1.25 -2.23 -8.45
N ASP A 35 2.38 -2.80 -8.03
CA ASP A 35 3.59 -2.92 -8.83
C ASP A 35 4.23 -4.29 -8.59
N VAL A 36 3.88 -5.27 -9.42
CA VAL A 36 4.41 -6.65 -9.33
C VAL A 36 5.92 -6.67 -9.52
N SER A 37 6.48 -5.73 -10.30
CA SER A 37 7.93 -5.68 -10.52
C SER A 37 8.66 -5.25 -9.26
N ALA A 38 8.10 -4.32 -8.49
CA ALA A 38 8.63 -3.94 -7.19
C ALA A 38 8.51 -5.08 -6.17
N GLU A 39 7.40 -5.83 -6.16
CA GLU A 39 7.23 -7.01 -5.29
C GLU A 39 8.27 -8.09 -5.57
N GLU A 40 8.45 -8.45 -6.85
CA GLU A 40 9.45 -9.45 -7.25
C GLU A 40 10.88 -8.98 -6.96
N ALA A 41 11.17 -7.68 -7.11
CA ALA A 41 12.48 -7.13 -6.76
C ALA A 41 12.76 -7.21 -5.25
N VAL A 42 11.75 -7.00 -4.40
CA VAL A 42 11.89 -7.18 -2.94
C VAL A 42 12.17 -8.63 -2.59
N ILE A 43 11.41 -9.58 -3.15
CA ILE A 43 11.63 -11.02 -2.92
C ILE A 43 13.02 -11.44 -3.39
N ALA A 44 13.43 -11.03 -4.58
CA ALA A 44 14.74 -11.36 -5.13
C ALA A 44 15.87 -10.82 -4.25
N ALA A 45 15.76 -9.58 -3.75
CA ALA A 45 16.75 -9.01 -2.84
C ALA A 45 16.90 -9.84 -1.55
N LEU A 46 15.79 -10.31 -0.96
CA LEU A 46 15.82 -11.16 0.23
C LEU A 46 16.47 -12.52 -0.01
N LEU A 47 16.36 -13.07 -1.22
CA LEU A 47 16.97 -14.35 -1.61
C LEU A 47 18.45 -14.24 -1.96
N LEU A 48 18.97 -13.03 -2.17
CA LEU A 48 20.33 -12.77 -2.67
C LEU A 48 21.24 -12.09 -1.64
N ASP A 49 20.67 -11.39 -0.66
CA ASP A 49 21.40 -10.53 0.27
C ASP A 49 20.78 -10.65 1.67
N ASP A 50 21.51 -11.26 2.60
CA ASP A 50 21.09 -11.43 4.00
C ASP A 50 20.76 -10.10 4.68
N ASP A 51 21.45 -9.01 4.32
CA ASP A 51 21.23 -7.68 4.89
C ASP A 51 20.00 -6.99 4.30
N ALA A 52 19.41 -7.50 3.21
CA ALA A 52 18.17 -6.96 2.66
C ALA A 52 17.00 -7.12 3.63
N TYR A 53 17.00 -8.19 4.43
CA TYR A 53 15.95 -8.45 5.43
C TYR A 53 15.78 -7.27 6.41
N ALA A 54 16.87 -6.83 7.03
CA ALA A 54 16.84 -5.78 8.04
C ALA A 54 16.37 -4.42 7.48
N ARG A 55 16.63 -4.17 6.20
CA ARG A 55 16.23 -2.95 5.47
C ARG A 55 14.76 -2.97 5.06
N VAL A 56 14.23 -4.13 4.66
CA VAL A 56 12.86 -4.28 4.14
C VAL A 56 11.81 -4.50 5.23
N LEU A 57 12.15 -5.27 6.28
CA LEU A 57 11.28 -5.58 7.40
C LEU A 57 10.47 -4.40 7.97
N PRO A 58 11.05 -3.19 8.17
CA PRO A 58 10.29 -2.06 8.72
C PRO A 58 9.34 -1.40 7.71
N ILE A 59 9.46 -1.69 6.41
CA ILE A 59 8.77 -0.96 5.33
C ILE A 59 7.50 -1.69 4.90
N VAL A 60 7.55 -3.01 4.77
CA VAL A 60 6.46 -3.83 4.22
C VAL A 60 6.17 -5.06 5.06
N LYS A 61 4.91 -5.48 5.00
CA LYS A 61 4.36 -6.71 5.60
C LYS A 61 3.85 -7.66 4.51
N PRO A 62 3.64 -8.95 4.80
CA PRO A 62 3.09 -9.90 3.83
C PRO A 62 1.79 -9.41 3.16
N GLU A 63 0.92 -8.73 3.91
CA GLU A 63 -0.37 -8.23 3.40
C GLU A 63 -0.24 -6.97 2.54
N ASP A 64 0.96 -6.37 2.46
CA ASP A 64 1.24 -5.25 1.56
C ASP A 64 1.50 -5.69 0.12
N PHE A 65 1.69 -6.99 -0.13
CA PHE A 65 1.84 -7.52 -1.48
C PHE A 65 0.47 -7.60 -2.17
N PHE A 66 0.41 -7.22 -3.45
CA PHE A 66 -0.81 -7.35 -4.25
C PHE A 66 -1.02 -8.80 -4.70
N ARG A 67 0.06 -9.48 -5.08
CA ARG A 67 0.01 -10.91 -5.38
C ARG A 67 0.11 -11.71 -4.09
N GLU A 68 -0.91 -12.50 -3.82
CA GLU A 68 -0.97 -13.36 -2.64
C GLU A 68 0.23 -14.32 -2.57
N GLN A 69 0.59 -14.94 -3.70
CA GLN A 69 1.82 -15.75 -3.82
C GLN A 69 3.09 -15.01 -3.36
N ASN A 70 3.22 -13.73 -3.68
CA ASN A 70 4.39 -12.93 -3.29
C ASN A 70 4.36 -12.61 -1.79
N GLY A 71 3.15 -12.37 -1.24
CA GLY A 71 2.94 -12.23 0.20
C GLY A 71 3.37 -13.48 0.97
N TRP A 72 2.97 -14.68 0.51
CA TRP A 72 3.40 -15.94 1.12
C TRP A 72 4.91 -16.16 1.04
N ILE A 73 5.52 -15.85 -0.11
CA ILE A 73 6.98 -15.96 -0.26
C ILE A 73 7.69 -15.02 0.71
N TYR A 74 7.23 -13.77 0.82
CA TYR A 74 7.77 -12.81 1.78
C TYR A 74 7.62 -13.31 3.22
N GLU A 75 6.45 -13.81 3.61
CA GLU A 75 6.20 -14.39 4.94
C GLU A 75 7.09 -15.60 5.24
N ALA A 76 7.34 -16.45 4.25
CA ALA A 76 8.28 -17.56 4.36
C ALA A 76 9.72 -17.06 4.56
N CYS A 77 10.16 -16.05 3.81
CA CYS A 77 11.45 -15.39 4.03
C CYS A 77 11.56 -14.84 5.47
N LEU A 78 10.50 -14.20 5.98
CA LEU A 78 10.47 -13.72 7.37
C LEU A 78 10.63 -14.85 8.37
N SER A 79 9.86 -15.93 8.19
CA SER A 79 9.85 -17.09 9.09
C SER A 79 11.19 -17.83 9.13
N VAL A 80 11.91 -17.87 8.00
CA VAL A 80 13.27 -18.44 7.91
C VAL A 80 14.26 -17.53 8.64
N ALA A 81 14.25 -16.23 8.35
CA ALA A 81 15.15 -15.25 8.97
C ALA A 81 14.97 -15.18 10.50
N GLU A 82 13.73 -15.25 11.01
CA GLU A 82 13.43 -15.24 12.44
C GLU A 82 14.00 -16.45 13.20
N ARG A 83 14.24 -17.56 12.51
CA ARG A 83 14.94 -18.73 13.09
C ARG A 83 16.45 -18.62 13.03
N GLY A 84 16.99 -17.55 12.44
CA GLY A 84 18.42 -17.38 12.21
C GLY A 84 18.95 -18.29 11.10
N GLU A 85 18.09 -18.76 10.20
CA GLU A 85 18.47 -19.52 9.01
C GLU A 85 18.70 -18.55 7.83
N GLU A 86 19.61 -18.92 6.93
CA GLU A 86 19.90 -18.16 5.71
C GLU A 86 18.69 -18.20 4.75
N VAL A 87 18.28 -17.04 4.25
CA VAL A 87 17.12 -16.92 3.36
C VAL A 87 17.56 -17.24 1.94
N THR A 88 17.33 -18.47 1.51
CA THR A 88 17.73 -18.99 0.20
C THR A 88 16.57 -19.71 -0.46
N ILE A 89 16.65 -19.95 -1.77
CA ILE A 89 15.56 -20.64 -2.50
C ILE A 89 15.17 -21.98 -1.84
N PRO A 90 16.12 -22.88 -1.48
CA PRO A 90 15.75 -24.14 -0.82
C PRO A 90 15.09 -23.96 0.57
N THR A 91 15.56 -23.00 1.38
CA THR A 91 15.01 -22.80 2.73
C THR A 91 13.61 -22.18 2.67
N VAL A 92 13.40 -21.23 1.76
CA VAL A 92 12.09 -20.60 1.51
C VAL A 92 11.11 -21.60 0.89
N ALA A 93 11.55 -22.43 -0.07
CA ALA A 93 10.71 -23.46 -0.66
C ALA A 93 10.26 -24.49 0.39
N HIS A 94 11.17 -24.92 1.28
CA HIS A 94 10.82 -25.82 2.37
C HIS A 94 9.82 -25.19 3.35
N GLU A 95 9.98 -23.89 3.65
CA GLU A 95 9.04 -23.17 4.51
C GLU A 95 7.64 -23.06 3.86
N LEU A 96 7.59 -22.72 2.57
CA LEU A 96 6.34 -22.67 1.80
C LEU A 96 5.66 -24.04 1.74
N ASP A 97 6.42 -25.13 1.57
CA ASP A 97 5.89 -26.50 1.56
C ASP A 97 5.31 -26.86 2.94
N ARG A 98 6.05 -26.53 4.01
CA ARG A 98 5.59 -26.72 5.40
C ARG A 98 4.29 -25.96 5.69
N ALA A 99 4.13 -24.77 5.11
CA ALA A 99 2.92 -23.96 5.21
C ALA A 99 1.79 -24.40 4.25
N GLY A 100 2.06 -25.32 3.32
CA GLY A 100 1.10 -25.81 2.33
C GLY A 100 0.86 -24.85 1.16
N HIS A 101 1.75 -23.87 0.95
CA HIS A 101 1.60 -22.82 -0.07
C HIS A 101 2.56 -22.97 -1.25
N LEU A 102 3.52 -23.91 -1.25
CA LEU A 102 4.55 -24.01 -2.30
C LEU A 102 3.98 -24.12 -3.71
N ASP A 103 3.02 -25.03 -3.94
CA ASP A 103 2.43 -25.23 -5.27
C ASP A 103 1.65 -23.99 -5.75
N GLU A 104 0.89 -23.37 -4.84
CA GLU A 104 0.10 -22.17 -5.15
C GLU A 104 0.98 -20.91 -5.34
N ALA A 105 2.16 -20.89 -4.73
CA ALA A 105 3.18 -19.87 -4.93
C ALA A 105 3.96 -20.03 -6.25
N GLY A 106 3.67 -21.07 -7.04
CA GLY A 106 4.35 -21.35 -8.32
C GLY A 106 5.55 -22.30 -8.21
N GLY A 107 5.81 -22.84 -7.01
CA GLY A 107 6.89 -23.78 -6.72
C GLY A 107 8.29 -23.15 -6.75
N GLU A 108 9.30 -23.99 -6.53
CA GLU A 108 10.71 -23.60 -6.68
C GLU A 108 11.04 -22.89 -8.01
N PRO A 109 10.47 -23.28 -9.17
CA PRO A 109 10.76 -22.59 -10.42
C PRO A 109 10.42 -21.10 -10.39
N TYR A 110 9.36 -20.68 -9.69
CA TYR A 110 9.02 -19.27 -9.59
C TYR A 110 10.05 -18.48 -8.76
N LEU A 111 10.54 -19.06 -7.65
CA LEU A 111 11.61 -18.45 -6.85
C LEU A 111 12.89 -18.25 -7.67
N VAL A 112 13.25 -19.25 -8.50
CA VAL A 112 14.40 -19.17 -9.42
C VAL A 112 14.19 -18.10 -10.49
N GLU A 113 12.99 -18.01 -11.05
CA GLU A 113 12.64 -16.97 -12.04
C GLU A 113 12.80 -15.57 -11.45
N VAL A 114 12.25 -15.33 -10.26
CA VAL A 114 12.30 -14.03 -9.58
C VAL A 114 13.75 -13.63 -9.25
N ALA A 115 14.52 -14.55 -8.67
CA ALA A 115 15.94 -14.31 -8.37
C ALA A 115 16.78 -14.08 -9.63
N GLY A 116 16.46 -14.75 -10.74
CA GLY A 116 17.13 -14.57 -12.03
C GLY A 116 16.77 -13.24 -12.72
N LYS A 117 15.56 -12.73 -12.51
CA LYS A 117 15.06 -11.48 -13.10
C LYS A 117 15.67 -10.24 -12.42
N TYR A 118 15.87 -10.28 -11.11
CA TYR A 118 16.46 -9.20 -10.32
C TYR A 118 17.69 -9.71 -9.58
N PHE A 119 18.88 -9.43 -10.12
CA PHE A 119 20.15 -9.98 -9.63
C PHE A 119 20.89 -9.06 -8.65
N THR A 120 20.19 -8.09 -8.03
CA THR A 120 20.79 -7.15 -7.08
C THR A 120 19.79 -6.67 -6.04
N ALA A 121 20.26 -6.48 -4.81
CA ALA A 121 19.53 -5.84 -3.72
C ALA A 121 19.69 -4.31 -3.68
N VAL A 122 20.40 -3.72 -4.66
CA VAL A 122 20.58 -2.25 -4.73
C VAL A 122 19.22 -1.57 -4.88
N GLY A 123 18.94 -0.64 -3.96
CA GLY A 123 17.68 0.11 -3.97
C GLY A 123 16.46 -0.69 -3.50
N VAL A 124 16.63 -1.82 -2.82
CA VAL A 124 15.51 -2.64 -2.31
C VAL A 124 14.50 -1.84 -1.48
N GLU A 125 14.95 -0.87 -0.69
CA GLU A 125 14.08 0.01 0.10
C GLU A 125 13.15 0.85 -0.77
N THR A 126 13.62 1.27 -1.95
CA THR A 126 12.79 2.01 -2.91
C THR A 126 11.70 1.11 -3.47
N HIS A 127 12.01 -0.15 -3.78
CA HIS A 127 11.00 -1.12 -4.21
C HIS A 127 10.01 -1.44 -3.08
N ALA A 128 10.49 -1.65 -1.86
CA ALA A 128 9.64 -1.86 -0.68
C ALA A 128 8.71 -0.65 -0.43
N ARG A 129 9.21 0.59 -0.56
CA ARG A 129 8.39 1.80 -0.44
C ARG A 129 7.30 1.89 -1.53
N ILE A 130 7.58 1.44 -2.76
CA ILE A 130 6.56 1.35 -3.82
C ILE A 130 5.44 0.38 -3.41
N VAL A 131 5.81 -0.81 -2.93
CA VAL A 131 4.85 -1.83 -2.46
C VAL A 131 4.00 -1.28 -1.30
N ALA A 132 4.62 -0.69 -0.28
CA ALA A 132 3.93 -0.10 0.86
C ALA A 132 2.95 1.02 0.46
N ARG A 133 3.38 1.91 -0.44
CA ARG A 133 2.53 2.99 -0.97
C ARG A 133 1.30 2.43 -1.69
N ASP A 134 1.50 1.44 -2.55
CA ASP A 134 0.40 0.87 -3.31
C ASP A 134 -0.56 0.09 -2.41
N ALA A 135 -0.04 -0.59 -1.37
CA ALA A 135 -0.85 -1.22 -0.33
C ALA A 135 -1.70 -0.22 0.43
N LEU A 136 -1.14 0.94 0.82
CA LEU A 136 -1.89 2.03 1.43
C LEU A 136 -3.03 2.51 0.53
N TYR A 137 -2.78 2.70 -0.77
CA TYR A 137 -3.85 3.07 -1.70
C TYR A 137 -4.95 1.99 -1.77
N ARG A 138 -4.59 0.70 -1.77
CA ARG A 138 -5.59 -0.38 -1.71
C ARG A 138 -6.42 -0.30 -0.43
N ARG A 139 -5.80 -0.07 0.73
CA ARG A 139 -6.51 0.09 2.02
C ARG A 139 -7.42 1.32 2.02
N LEU A 140 -6.99 2.44 1.43
CA LEU A 140 -7.82 3.64 1.27
C LEU A 140 -9.06 3.37 0.41
N ILE A 141 -8.90 2.64 -0.70
CA ILE A 141 -10.02 2.24 -1.58
C ILE A 141 -11.01 1.36 -0.80
N GLN A 142 -10.51 0.39 -0.03
CA GLN A 142 -11.35 -0.48 0.81
C GLN A 142 -12.11 0.32 1.86
N ALA A 143 -11.43 1.21 2.60
CA ALA A 143 -12.07 2.07 3.59
C ALA A 143 -13.14 2.98 2.96
N ALA A 144 -12.87 3.57 1.79
CA ALA A 144 -13.86 4.36 1.07
C ALA A 144 -15.11 3.54 0.69
N GLY A 145 -14.92 2.29 0.24
CA GLY A 145 -16.02 1.36 -0.04
C GLY A 145 -16.83 1.02 1.21
N GLN A 146 -16.18 0.76 2.35
CA GLN A 146 -16.83 0.49 3.63
C GLN A 146 -17.60 1.71 4.15
N ILE A 147 -17.02 2.90 4.10
CA ILE A 147 -17.68 4.16 4.47
C ILE A 147 -18.93 4.36 3.61
N ALA A 148 -18.84 4.10 2.31
CA ALA A 148 -20.01 4.17 1.43
C ALA A 148 -21.09 3.15 1.82
N SER A 149 -20.71 1.90 2.15
CA SER A 149 -21.66 0.87 2.62
C SER A 149 -22.39 1.29 3.88
N ILE A 150 -21.64 1.76 4.89
CA ILE A 150 -22.17 2.26 6.17
C ILE A 150 -23.16 3.42 5.95
N ALA A 151 -22.86 4.33 5.00
CA ALA A 151 -23.74 5.43 4.66
C ALA A 151 -25.02 4.97 3.92
N TYR A 152 -24.95 3.93 3.08
CA TYR A 152 -26.12 3.35 2.39
C TYR A 152 -27.02 2.53 3.31
N GLU A 153 -26.43 1.72 4.20
CA GLU A 153 -27.15 0.95 5.22
C GLU A 153 -27.87 1.89 6.19
N GLY A 154 -27.21 3.01 6.53
CA GLY A 154 -27.73 3.97 7.48
C GLY A 154 -27.72 3.43 8.91
N GLY A 155 -28.22 4.23 9.85
CA GLY A 155 -28.29 3.85 11.25
C GLY A 155 -29.33 4.68 12.01
N PRO A 156 -29.65 4.31 13.25
CA PRO A 156 -30.63 5.05 14.06
C PRO A 156 -30.17 6.47 14.42
N ASP A 157 -28.85 6.72 14.42
CA ASP A 157 -28.25 8.04 14.65
C ASP A 157 -27.07 8.28 13.70
N VAL A 158 -27.10 9.44 13.02
CA VAL A 158 -26.05 9.89 12.09
C VAL A 158 -24.69 10.01 12.77
N LYS A 159 -24.64 10.34 14.08
CA LYS A 159 -23.37 10.44 14.81
C LYS A 159 -22.65 9.10 14.89
N SER A 160 -23.38 8.00 15.07
CA SER A 160 -22.80 6.66 15.11
C SER A 160 -22.17 6.27 13.76
N VAL A 161 -22.84 6.60 12.65
CA VAL A 161 -22.35 6.39 11.28
C VAL A 161 -21.05 7.18 11.06
N LEU A 162 -21.01 8.45 11.49
CA LEU A 162 -19.82 9.30 11.37
C LEU A 162 -18.64 8.74 12.19
N SER A 163 -18.86 8.35 13.44
CA SER A 163 -17.80 7.78 14.29
C SER A 163 -17.23 6.47 13.73
N GLN A 164 -18.04 5.64 13.08
CA GLN A 164 -17.54 4.43 12.39
C GLN A 164 -16.63 4.79 11.22
N ALA A 165 -17.00 5.77 10.40
CA ALA A 165 -16.17 6.24 9.30
C ALA A 165 -14.84 6.85 9.78
N GLU A 166 -14.87 7.65 10.86
CA GLU A 166 -13.67 8.19 11.51
C GLU A 166 -12.75 7.06 12.01
N GLY A 167 -13.32 6.01 12.61
CA GLY A 167 -12.58 4.84 13.07
C GLY A 167 -11.82 4.13 11.93
N LEU A 168 -12.46 3.96 10.77
CA LEU A 168 -11.84 3.36 9.59
C LEU A 168 -10.64 4.19 9.10
N LEU A 169 -10.78 5.52 9.01
CA LEU A 169 -9.70 6.40 8.58
C LEU A 169 -8.55 6.47 9.60
N LEU A 170 -8.88 6.49 10.89
CA LEU A 170 -7.87 6.47 11.96
C LEU A 170 -7.04 5.19 11.93
N GLY A 171 -7.67 4.04 11.65
CA GLY A 171 -6.97 2.76 11.53
C GLY A 171 -5.91 2.75 10.42
N LEU A 172 -6.13 3.50 9.33
CA LEU A 172 -5.15 3.65 8.26
C LEU A 172 -3.92 4.45 8.69
N ARG A 173 -4.13 5.53 9.45
CA ARG A 173 -3.05 6.42 9.93
C ARG A 173 -2.09 5.69 10.89
N THR A 174 -2.60 4.78 11.71
CA THR A 174 -1.78 3.96 12.60
C THR A 174 -0.90 2.94 11.86
N ALA A 175 -1.27 2.56 10.63
CA ALA A 175 -0.44 1.70 9.80
C ALA A 175 0.76 2.46 9.17
N GLU A 176 0.62 3.77 8.89
CA GLU A 176 1.70 4.63 8.37
C GLU A 176 2.69 5.08 9.45
N ALA A 177 2.22 5.41 10.65
CA ALA A 177 3.07 5.99 11.71
C ALA A 177 4.22 5.06 12.17
N ALA A 178 4.11 3.75 11.94
CA ALA A 178 5.18 2.80 12.22
C ALA A 178 6.36 2.91 11.22
N GLY A 179 6.09 3.35 9.98
CA GLY A 179 7.12 3.56 8.95
C GLY A 179 7.81 4.93 9.06
N ASP A 180 7.04 6.00 9.28
CA ASP A 180 7.56 7.38 9.33
C ASP A 180 8.53 7.64 10.50
N PHE A 181 8.32 7.00 11.66
CA PHE A 181 9.22 7.15 12.80
C PHE A 181 10.61 6.54 12.57
N LYS A 182 10.72 5.53 11.68
CA LYS A 182 12.00 4.91 11.36
C LYS A 182 12.79 5.74 10.35
N VAL A 183 12.13 6.25 9.32
CA VAL A 183 12.75 7.15 8.31
C VAL A 183 13.35 8.40 8.95
N LEU A 184 12.67 9.01 9.93
CA LEU A 184 13.21 10.17 10.64
C LEU A 184 14.44 9.82 11.50
N ARG A 185 14.48 8.60 12.06
CA ARG A 185 15.62 8.13 12.84
C ARG A 185 16.83 7.85 11.94
N ASP A 186 16.60 7.18 10.82
CA ASP A 186 17.66 6.85 9.86
C ASP A 186 18.28 8.14 9.26
N LEU A 187 17.48 9.17 8.97
CA LEU A 187 17.97 10.49 8.55
C LEU A 187 18.72 11.24 9.66
N LEU A 188 18.34 11.04 10.92
CA LEU A 188 19.01 11.65 12.06
C LEU A 188 20.35 10.95 12.36
N ASP A 189 20.38 9.63 12.22
CA ASP A 189 21.59 8.82 12.39
C ASP A 189 22.59 9.11 11.24
N GLU A 190 22.12 9.26 9.99
CA GLU A 190 22.95 9.72 8.85
C GLU A 190 23.52 11.13 9.08
N PHE A 191 22.75 12.04 9.69
CA PHE A 191 23.20 13.38 10.03
C PHE A 191 24.19 13.41 11.21
N LEU A 192 24.06 12.47 12.16
CA LEU A 192 24.94 12.35 13.33
C LEU A 192 26.22 11.56 13.04
N GLU A 193 26.20 10.66 12.05
CA GLU A 193 27.37 9.90 11.59
C GLU A 193 28.15 10.62 10.48
N ALA A 194 27.62 11.72 9.92
CA ALA A 194 28.42 12.62 9.10
C ALA A 194 29.60 13.12 9.96
N PRO A 195 30.86 12.74 9.64
CA PRO A 195 31.98 13.27 10.38
C PRO A 195 31.94 14.79 10.24
N ASP A 196 32.12 15.50 11.36
CA ASP A 196 32.44 16.91 11.33
C ASP A 196 33.62 17.05 10.36
N GLU A 197 33.39 17.62 9.18
CA GLU A 197 34.46 18.13 8.34
C GLU A 197 35.05 19.32 9.12
N ASP A 198 35.85 18.98 10.13
CA ASP A 198 36.76 19.89 10.78
C ASP A 198 37.77 20.29 9.70
N GLU A 199 37.49 21.44 9.09
CA GLU A 199 38.48 22.36 8.56
C GLU A 199 39.56 22.55 9.63
N ASP A 200 40.60 21.73 9.62
CA ASP A 200 41.85 22.07 10.27
C ASP A 200 43.03 21.36 9.57
N GLY A 201 43.79 22.14 8.79
CA GLY A 201 45.19 21.82 8.57
C GLY A 201 45.88 22.44 7.36
N GLU A 202 46.79 23.38 7.66
CA GLU A 202 48.02 23.76 6.92
C GLU A 202 47.90 24.94 5.93
N LEU A 203 48.52 26.12 6.09
CA LEU A 203 49.57 26.66 6.98
C LEU A 203 49.44 28.20 7.04
#